data_AF-A0A956JH56-F1
#
_entry.id   AF-A0A956JH56-F1
#
_cell.length_a   1.000
_cell.length_b   1.000
_cell.length_c   1.000
_cell.angle_alpha   90.00
_cell.angle_beta   90.00
_cell.angle_gamma   90.00
#
_symmetry.space_group_name_H-M   'P 1'
#
loop_
_entity.id
_entity.type
_entity.pdbx_description
1 polymer ?
#
loop_
_entity_poly.entity_id
_entity_poly.type
_entity_poly.pdbx_seq_one_letter_code
_entity_poly.pdbx_strand_id
1 'polypeptide(L)'
;MLSAMGTPAEPIHNVSRRQRRGLGLVLTLAAGLMIGGAIGACANTDQNLEKQRLLEELENAGSGKPAQCKPGAVEPCYDGPDNTAGRGICKQGSHTCGDNARWGACESQILPKDESCNRQDDDCDGIVDNDFERDGAICFIGVGSCKTQGVWHCSKDGAKAECDAPPPPSSPEVCDGIDNDCDGEIDEGNFAGEGQACSTGKPGVCAEGVMKCTGGSIQCVQNIKESPEVCNGKDDDCNNQVDDNCLSPEAAAKVGRGEKLEVGNNK
;
A
#
# COMPACT_ATOMS: atom_id res chain seq x y z
N MET A 1 -26.07 -7.06 -29.93
CA MET A 1 -25.69 -8.48 -29.80
C MET A 1 -25.04 -8.62 -28.42
N LEU A 2 -25.80 -8.69 -27.33
CA LEU A 2 -26.48 -9.86 -26.75
C LEU A 2 -25.67 -11.16 -26.85
N SER A 3 -25.03 -11.56 -25.75
CA SER A 3 -25.34 -12.82 -25.08
C SER A 3 -24.73 -12.86 -23.68
N ALA A 4 -25.63 -12.86 -22.70
CA ALA A 4 -25.40 -13.27 -21.33
C ALA A 4 -25.53 -14.81 -21.25
N MET A 5 -24.79 -15.43 -20.34
CA MET A 5 -25.12 -16.75 -19.79
C MET A 5 -24.96 -16.67 -18.27
N GLY A 6 -26.09 -16.71 -17.58
CA GLY A 6 -26.15 -17.02 -16.15
C GLY A 6 -26.52 -18.48 -15.93
N THR A 7 -26.34 -18.97 -14.70
CA THR A 7 -27.40 -19.59 -13.88
C THR A 7 -26.85 -19.96 -12.48
N PRO A 8 -27.74 -20.13 -11.48
CA PRO A 8 -27.45 -19.93 -10.05
C PRO A 8 -27.45 -21.22 -9.22
N ALA A 9 -27.08 -21.12 -7.95
CA ALA A 9 -27.51 -22.07 -6.91
C ALA A 9 -27.73 -21.35 -5.57
N GLU A 10 -28.90 -21.63 -4.98
CA GLU A 10 -29.48 -21.10 -3.74
C GLU A 10 -29.26 -22.06 -2.53
N PRO A 11 -29.74 -21.76 -1.29
CA PRO A 11 -28.99 -21.95 -0.05
C PRO A 11 -29.44 -23.14 0.83
N ILE A 12 -28.70 -23.41 1.90
CA ILE A 12 -29.11 -24.32 2.99
C ILE A 12 -29.01 -23.59 4.34
N HIS A 13 -30.17 -23.40 4.96
CA HIS A 13 -30.38 -23.09 6.38
C HIS A 13 -29.86 -24.23 7.26
N ASN A 14 -29.19 -23.93 8.39
CA ASN A 14 -29.42 -24.73 9.59
C ASN A 14 -29.30 -23.92 10.88
N VAL A 15 -30.38 -23.98 11.66
CA VAL A 15 -30.60 -23.36 12.97
C VAL A 15 -30.31 -24.42 14.03
N SER A 16 -29.31 -24.19 14.88
CA SER A 16 -29.06 -25.04 16.06
C SER A 16 -29.58 -24.36 17.32
N ARG A 17 -30.83 -24.67 17.71
CA ARG A 17 -31.38 -24.40 19.05
C ARG A 17 -30.85 -25.44 20.03
N ARG A 18 -30.20 -24.98 21.11
CA ARG A 18 -29.81 -25.82 22.26
C ARG A 18 -30.98 -25.94 23.24
N GLN A 19 -31.55 -27.14 23.33
CA GLN A 19 -32.50 -27.57 24.36
C GLN A 19 -31.86 -27.54 25.76
N ARG A 20 -32.57 -27.00 26.76
CA ARG A 20 -32.41 -27.39 28.16
C ARG A 20 -33.70 -28.07 28.65
N ARG A 21 -33.50 -29.32 29.08
CA ARG A 21 -34.38 -30.23 29.84
C ARG A 21 -34.91 -29.47 31.07
N GLY A 22 -36.16 -29.54 31.48
CA GLY A 22 -36.98 -30.74 31.67
C GLY A 22 -36.86 -31.20 33.12
N LEU A 23 -37.67 -30.66 34.04
CA LEU A 23 -37.97 -31.27 35.32
C LEU A 23 -39.39 -30.88 35.74
N GLY A 24 -40.30 -31.84 35.63
CA GLY A 24 -41.68 -31.73 36.08
C GLY A 24 -41.81 -32.14 37.54
N LEU A 25 -42.71 -31.46 38.25
CA LEU A 25 -43.35 -32.01 39.44
C LEU A 25 -44.81 -31.53 39.44
N VAL A 26 -45.72 -32.48 39.29
CA VAL A 26 -47.17 -32.32 39.33
C VAL A 26 -47.64 -32.73 40.73
N LEU A 27 -48.44 -31.89 41.41
CA LEU A 27 -49.33 -32.33 42.49
C LEU A 27 -50.46 -31.28 42.69
N THR A 28 -51.70 -31.66 42.32
CA THR A 28 -53.01 -31.50 43.01
C THR A 28 -53.30 -30.23 43.85
N LEU A 29 -54.47 -29.57 43.90
CA LEU A 29 -55.89 -29.96 43.75
C LEU A 29 -56.79 -28.69 43.85
N ALA A 30 -57.97 -28.73 43.20
CA ALA A 30 -59.26 -28.13 43.59
C ALA A 30 -59.50 -26.59 43.65
N ALA A 31 -60.24 -26.12 42.62
CA ALA A 31 -61.52 -25.41 42.64
C ALA A 31 -61.86 -24.34 43.71
N GLY A 32 -62.32 -23.17 43.24
CA GLY A 32 -63.46 -22.48 43.86
C GLY A 32 -63.52 -20.96 43.72
N LEU A 33 -64.60 -20.52 43.08
CA LEU A 33 -65.41 -19.32 43.37
C LEU A 33 -65.21 -18.03 42.57
N MET A 34 -66.23 -17.80 41.73
CA MET A 34 -66.62 -16.57 41.07
C MET A 34 -67.41 -15.68 42.04
N ILE A 35 -66.97 -14.44 42.28
CA ILE A 35 -67.76 -13.27 42.70
C ILE A 35 -66.96 -12.08 42.12
N GLY A 36 -67.42 -11.26 41.18
CA GLY A 36 -68.66 -10.48 41.17
C GLY A 36 -68.39 -9.08 41.75
N GLY A 37 -68.27 -8.06 40.90
CA GLY A 37 -68.15 -6.64 41.30
C GLY A 37 -67.50 -5.80 40.20
N ALA A 38 -68.26 -5.16 39.32
CA ALA A 38 -68.90 -3.85 39.51
C ALA A 38 -68.14 -2.79 38.69
N ILE A 39 -68.71 -2.48 37.53
CA ILE A 39 -68.83 -1.17 36.88
C ILE A 39 -68.03 -0.04 37.53
N GLY A 40 -66.96 0.38 36.84
CA GLY A 40 -66.27 1.64 37.07
C GLY A 40 -65.89 2.23 35.72
N ALA A 41 -66.79 3.02 35.13
CA ALA A 41 -66.43 3.89 34.02
C ALA A 41 -65.53 5.00 34.57
N CYS A 42 -64.22 4.84 34.46
CA CYS A 42 -63.28 5.94 34.61
C CYS A 42 -63.18 6.67 33.26
N ALA A 43 -63.65 7.91 33.27
CA ALA A 43 -63.56 8.86 32.17
C ALA A 43 -62.11 8.95 31.65
N ASN A 44 -61.93 8.60 30.37
CA ASN A 44 -60.71 8.86 29.62
C ASN A 44 -60.75 10.31 29.10
N THR A 45 -60.66 11.28 30.00
CA THR A 45 -60.52 12.71 29.66
C THR A 45 -60.02 13.42 30.90
N ASP A 46 -58.69 13.53 31.05
CA ASP A 46 -58.03 14.79 31.51
C ASP A 46 -56.50 14.70 31.69
N GLN A 47 -55.86 13.53 31.53
CA GLN A 47 -54.38 13.48 31.63
C GLN A 47 -53.66 13.89 30.32
N ASN A 48 -54.40 14.02 29.21
CA ASN A 48 -53.83 14.32 27.90
C ASN A 48 -54.07 15.78 27.47
N LEU A 49 -55.05 16.49 28.02
CA LEU A 49 -55.32 17.88 27.66
C LEU A 49 -54.28 18.84 28.26
N GLU A 50 -53.84 18.58 29.50
CA GLU A 50 -52.80 19.37 30.16
C GLU A 50 -51.40 19.05 29.62
N LYS A 51 -51.16 17.80 29.23
CA LYS A 51 -49.96 17.39 28.46
C LYS A 51 -49.93 18.04 27.08
N GLN A 52 -51.08 18.16 26.40
CA GLN A 52 -51.17 18.82 25.10
C GLN A 52 -51.01 20.34 25.22
N ARG A 53 -51.56 20.98 26.25
CA ARG A 53 -51.35 22.42 26.53
C ARG A 53 -49.91 22.76 26.87
N LEU A 54 -49.23 21.94 27.66
CA LEU A 54 -47.81 22.12 27.97
C LEU A 54 -46.90 21.93 26.74
N LEU A 55 -47.28 21.06 25.80
CA LEU A 55 -46.56 20.89 24.54
C LEU A 55 -46.81 22.07 23.58
N GLU A 56 -48.01 22.63 23.58
CA GLU A 56 -48.40 23.78 22.73
C GLU A 56 -47.81 25.12 23.23
N GLU A 57 -47.59 25.27 24.54
CA GLU A 57 -46.87 26.41 25.14
C GLU A 57 -45.34 26.37 24.85
N LEU A 58 -44.75 25.18 24.70
CA LEU A 58 -43.36 25.00 24.26
C LEU A 58 -43.15 25.32 22.78
N GLU A 59 -44.18 25.13 21.95
CA GLU A 59 -44.11 25.43 20.50
C GLU A 59 -44.35 26.92 20.17
N ASN A 60 -45.13 27.65 20.98
CA ASN A 60 -45.49 29.05 20.71
C ASN A 60 -44.57 30.11 21.35
N ALA A 61 -43.57 29.70 22.14
CA ALA A 61 -42.47 30.58 22.55
C ALA A 61 -41.48 30.72 21.38
N GLY A 62 -41.53 31.86 20.69
CA GLY A 62 -40.70 32.18 19.54
C GLY A 62 -39.20 31.87 19.77
N SER A 63 -38.63 31.17 18.78
CA SER A 63 -37.28 30.58 18.73
C SER A 63 -37.14 29.13 19.27
N GLY A 64 -38.25 28.38 19.28
CA GLY A 64 -38.41 27.09 18.59
C GLY A 64 -37.21 26.13 18.48
N LYS A 65 -36.60 25.70 19.59
CA LYS A 65 -36.12 24.32 19.78
C LYS A 65 -36.41 23.91 21.23
N PRO A 66 -36.74 22.64 21.52
CA PRO A 66 -36.96 22.17 22.89
C PRO A 66 -35.72 22.46 23.77
N ALA A 67 -35.96 22.84 25.03
CA ALA A 67 -34.90 23.00 26.03
C ALA A 67 -34.08 21.70 26.12
N GLN A 68 -32.77 21.81 25.92
CA GLN A 68 -31.88 20.64 25.84
C GLN A 68 -31.32 20.26 27.22
N CYS A 69 -31.24 21.22 28.14
CA CYS A 69 -30.62 21.06 29.45
C CYS A 69 -31.15 22.06 30.47
N LYS A 70 -30.86 21.81 31.76
CA LYS A 70 -31.19 22.73 32.86
C LYS A 70 -30.07 23.78 33.00
N PRO A 71 -30.38 25.10 33.05
CA PRO A 71 -29.38 26.14 33.26
C PRO A 71 -28.46 25.85 34.46
N GLY A 72 -27.15 25.99 34.25
CA GLY A 72 -26.11 25.69 35.23
C GLY A 72 -25.73 24.21 35.40
N ALA A 73 -26.37 23.29 34.67
CA ALA A 73 -25.91 21.89 34.62
C ALA A 73 -24.55 21.79 33.91
N VAL A 74 -23.72 20.83 34.33
CA VAL A 74 -22.42 20.53 33.72
C VAL A 74 -22.38 19.04 33.41
N GLU A 75 -22.04 18.69 32.17
CA GLU A 75 -21.92 17.32 31.70
C GLU A 75 -20.58 17.10 30.96
N PRO A 76 -20.10 15.86 30.81
CA PRO A 76 -18.96 15.55 29.96
C PRO A 76 -19.37 15.62 28.49
N CYS A 77 -18.45 16.11 27.65
CA CYS A 77 -18.65 16.22 26.21
C CYS A 77 -17.38 15.85 25.45
N TYR A 78 -17.55 15.53 24.17
CA TYR A 78 -16.46 15.29 23.24
C TYR A 78 -16.98 15.47 21.82
N ASP A 79 -16.43 16.44 21.09
CA ASP A 79 -16.86 16.77 19.73
C ASP A 79 -16.06 16.03 18.65
N GLY A 80 -15.13 15.15 19.05
CA GLY A 80 -14.31 14.35 18.14
C GLY A 80 -15.03 13.10 17.62
N PRO A 81 -14.42 12.37 16.68
CA PRO A 81 -14.95 11.12 16.17
C PRO A 81 -15.23 10.08 17.27
N ASP A 82 -16.18 9.18 17.01
CA ASP A 82 -16.43 8.06 17.91
C ASP A 82 -15.16 7.21 18.06
N ASN A 83 -14.91 6.73 19.28
CA ASN A 83 -13.77 5.91 19.67
C ASN A 83 -12.40 6.62 19.80
N THR A 84 -12.27 7.92 19.57
CA THR A 84 -11.00 8.65 19.84
C THR A 84 -10.93 9.23 21.25
N ALA A 85 -12.07 9.33 21.94
CA ALA A 85 -12.15 9.90 23.28
C ALA A 85 -11.35 9.08 24.31
N GLY A 86 -10.36 9.71 24.96
CA GLY A 86 -9.54 9.07 25.99
C GLY A 86 -8.42 8.17 25.45
N ARG A 87 -8.17 8.19 24.14
CA ARG A 87 -6.98 7.58 23.51
C ARG A 87 -5.89 8.63 23.32
N GLY A 88 -4.63 8.21 23.41
CA GLY A 88 -3.49 9.10 23.24
C GLY A 88 -3.60 10.39 24.05
N ILE A 89 -3.46 11.52 23.34
CA ILE A 89 -3.59 12.85 23.93
C ILE A 89 -5.05 13.32 24.05
N CYS A 90 -5.99 12.66 23.39
CA CYS A 90 -7.38 13.10 23.30
C CYS A 90 -8.11 12.97 24.63
N LYS A 91 -8.78 14.05 25.01
CA LYS A 91 -9.48 14.17 26.30
C LYS A 91 -10.87 14.70 26.09
N GLN A 92 -11.80 14.12 26.84
CA GLN A 92 -13.15 14.65 26.96
C GLN A 92 -13.13 15.95 27.75
N GLY A 93 -13.97 16.89 27.34
CA GLY A 93 -14.17 18.17 27.99
C GLY A 93 -15.41 18.17 28.89
N SER A 94 -15.82 19.36 29.30
CA SER A 94 -17.11 19.57 29.93
C SER A 94 -17.80 20.78 29.34
N HIS A 95 -19.12 20.72 29.24
CA HIS A 95 -19.94 21.79 28.73
C HIS A 95 -20.93 22.21 29.81
N THR A 96 -21.17 23.52 29.89
CA THR A 96 -22.12 24.09 30.86
C THR A 96 -23.38 24.52 30.12
N CYS A 97 -24.54 24.23 30.70
CA CYS A 97 -25.82 24.65 30.16
C CYS A 97 -26.04 26.14 30.45
N GLY A 98 -26.22 26.95 29.40
CA GLY A 98 -26.47 28.37 29.51
C GLY A 98 -27.90 28.69 29.97
N ASP A 99 -28.15 29.96 30.32
CA ASP A 99 -29.47 30.46 30.71
C ASP A 99 -30.54 30.33 29.61
N ASN A 100 -30.09 30.15 28.36
CA ASN A 100 -30.92 29.85 27.20
C ASN A 100 -31.32 28.36 27.10
N ALA A 101 -31.07 27.55 28.13
CA ALA A 101 -31.36 26.12 28.20
C ALA A 101 -30.73 25.30 27.05
N ARG A 102 -29.54 25.72 26.61
CA ARG A 102 -28.73 25.03 25.59
C ARG A 102 -27.33 24.79 26.14
N TRP A 103 -26.73 23.70 25.66
CA TRP A 103 -25.34 23.39 25.94
C TRP A 103 -24.42 24.41 25.28
N GLY A 104 -23.44 24.91 26.06
CA GLY A 104 -22.34 25.69 25.54
C GLY A 104 -21.32 24.85 24.77
N ALA A 105 -20.20 25.47 24.39
CA ALA A 105 -19.09 24.76 23.77
C ALA A 105 -18.51 23.71 24.74
N CYS A 106 -17.94 22.65 24.18
CA CYS A 106 -17.21 21.68 24.97
C CYS A 106 -15.84 22.24 25.35
N GLU A 107 -15.68 22.63 26.61
CA GLU A 107 -14.47 23.27 27.12
C GLU A 107 -13.45 22.22 27.57
N SER A 108 -12.16 22.54 27.35
CA SER A 108 -11.02 21.70 27.78
C SER A 108 -10.96 20.30 27.13
N GLN A 109 -11.72 20.03 26.07
CA GLN A 109 -11.51 18.86 25.24
C GLN A 109 -10.18 18.97 24.46
N ILE A 110 -9.56 17.83 24.20
CA ILE A 110 -8.45 17.69 23.25
C ILE A 110 -8.94 16.77 22.14
N LEU A 111 -9.07 17.33 20.95
CA LEU A 111 -9.52 16.62 19.75
C LEU A 111 -8.33 16.02 18.99
N PRO A 112 -8.58 14.99 18.16
CA PRO A 112 -7.58 14.43 17.26
C PRO A 112 -6.95 15.48 16.36
N LYS A 113 -5.69 15.28 16.01
CA LYS A 113 -4.93 16.06 15.06
C LYS A 113 -4.19 15.13 14.12
N ASP A 114 -3.63 15.69 13.06
CA ASP A 114 -2.70 14.94 12.22
C ASP A 114 -1.53 14.46 13.07
N GLU A 115 -1.12 13.22 12.83
CA GLU A 115 -0.02 12.58 13.53
C GLU A 115 1.26 13.40 13.39
N SER A 116 1.98 13.53 14.50
CA SER A 116 3.34 14.03 14.52
C SER A 116 4.23 12.96 15.12
N CYS A 117 5.44 12.77 14.57
CA CYS A 117 6.40 11.78 15.03
C CYS A 117 7.00 12.22 16.39
N ASN A 118 6.22 12.11 17.45
CA ASN A 118 6.48 12.69 18.77
C ASN A 118 6.29 11.66 19.91
N ARG A 119 6.08 10.38 19.56
CA ARG A 119 5.81 9.27 20.48
C ARG A 119 4.51 9.41 21.26
N GLN A 120 3.55 10.13 20.69
CA GLN A 120 2.19 10.25 21.18
C GLN A 120 1.24 9.85 20.05
N ASP A 121 0.02 9.55 20.45
CA ASP A 121 -1.10 9.21 19.57
C ASP A 121 -1.92 10.50 19.47
N ASP A 122 -1.63 11.28 18.43
CA ASP A 122 -2.13 12.63 18.15
C ASP A 122 -3.49 12.58 17.42
N ASP A 123 -3.68 11.58 16.55
CA ASP A 123 -4.93 11.27 15.87
C ASP A 123 -5.88 10.41 16.72
N CYS A 124 -5.37 9.90 17.84
CA CYS A 124 -6.11 9.17 18.85
C CYS A 124 -6.77 7.90 18.30
N ASP A 125 -6.18 7.28 17.28
CA ASP A 125 -6.61 5.99 16.73
C ASP A 125 -6.19 4.81 17.63
N GLY A 126 -5.27 5.04 18.56
CA GLY A 126 -4.73 4.05 19.52
C GLY A 126 -3.39 3.45 19.11
N ILE A 127 -2.75 3.96 18.05
CA ILE A 127 -1.44 3.55 17.55
C ILE A 127 -0.56 4.79 17.50
N VAL A 128 0.54 4.77 18.26
CA VAL A 128 1.50 5.88 18.30
C VAL A 128 2.28 5.98 16.99
N ASP A 129 2.38 7.20 16.42
CA ASP A 129 3.17 7.56 15.24
C ASP A 129 2.86 6.68 14.00
N ASN A 130 1.61 6.27 13.79
CA ASN A 130 1.18 5.28 12.79
C ASN A 130 1.27 5.77 11.31
N ASP A 131 1.22 7.08 11.07
CA ASP A 131 1.39 7.71 9.75
C ASP A 131 2.87 7.92 9.37
N PHE A 132 3.79 7.66 10.30
CA PHE A 132 5.22 7.65 10.05
C PHE A 132 5.66 6.21 9.96
N GLU A 133 6.35 5.85 8.87
CA GLU A 133 6.69 4.45 8.56
C GLU A 133 7.47 3.79 9.72
N ARG A 134 6.73 3.22 10.67
CA ARG A 134 7.19 2.33 11.73
C ARG A 134 8.45 2.84 12.46
N ASP A 135 8.32 3.84 13.34
CA ASP A 135 9.41 4.20 14.27
C ASP A 135 9.97 2.92 14.94
N GLY A 136 11.28 2.71 14.82
CA GLY A 136 11.96 1.52 15.31
C GLY A 136 11.93 0.28 14.38
N ALA A 137 11.29 0.34 13.21
CA ALA A 137 11.43 -0.73 12.22
C ALA A 137 12.70 -0.59 11.40
N ILE A 138 13.13 -1.73 10.82
CA ILE A 138 14.29 -1.79 9.94
C ILE A 138 13.97 -1.08 8.62
N CYS A 139 14.90 -0.23 8.19
CA CYS A 139 14.89 0.43 6.89
C CYS A 139 16.13 0.02 6.08
N PHE A 140 16.05 0.23 4.76
CA PHE A 140 17.18 0.00 3.87
C PHE A 140 17.32 1.16 2.89
N ILE A 141 18.56 1.57 2.62
CA ILE A 141 18.91 2.52 1.57
C ILE A 141 19.82 1.84 0.55
N GLY A 142 19.84 2.36 -0.68
CA GLY A 142 20.57 1.75 -1.80
C GLY A 142 19.82 0.58 -2.45
N VAL A 143 20.42 0.05 -3.51
CA VAL A 143 19.88 -1.05 -4.32
C VAL A 143 20.91 -2.16 -4.46
N GLY A 144 20.47 -3.40 -4.70
CA GLY A 144 21.38 -4.51 -4.96
C GLY A 144 22.42 -4.75 -3.86
N SER A 145 23.69 -4.80 -4.25
CA SER A 145 24.89 -4.92 -3.40
C SER A 145 25.09 -3.74 -2.46
N CYS A 146 24.67 -2.55 -2.89
CA CYS A 146 24.80 -1.28 -2.17
C CYS A 146 23.75 -1.09 -1.09
N LYS A 147 23.00 -2.14 -0.76
CA LYS A 147 21.94 -2.08 0.23
C LYS A 147 22.53 -2.03 1.65
N THR A 148 22.36 -0.90 2.34
CA THR A 148 22.68 -0.79 3.76
C THR A 148 21.42 -0.82 4.61
N GLN A 149 21.57 -1.28 5.85
CA GLN A 149 20.49 -1.42 6.80
C GLN A 149 20.59 -0.35 7.89
N GLY A 150 19.45 0.22 8.26
CA GLY A 150 19.29 1.09 9.41
C GLY A 150 17.95 0.85 10.10
N VAL A 151 17.55 1.82 10.91
CA VAL A 151 16.30 1.88 11.64
C VAL A 151 15.63 3.22 11.35
N TRP A 152 14.30 3.19 11.21
CA TRP A 152 13.50 4.39 11.11
C TRP A 152 13.45 5.11 12.45
N HIS A 153 13.71 6.42 12.42
CA HIS A 153 13.64 7.30 13.58
C HIS A 153 12.88 8.57 13.24
N CYS A 154 12.13 9.09 14.19
CA CYS A 154 11.58 10.43 14.07
C CYS A 154 12.68 11.48 13.88
N SER A 155 12.49 12.37 12.91
CA SER A 155 13.31 13.56 12.75
C SER A 155 13.22 14.43 14.01
N LYS A 156 14.24 15.26 14.26
CA LYS A 156 14.31 16.08 15.48
C LYS A 156 13.14 17.06 15.66
N ASP A 157 12.52 17.45 14.56
CA ASP A 157 11.34 18.32 14.50
C ASP A 157 10.01 17.55 14.57
N GLY A 158 10.03 16.21 14.58
CA GLY A 158 8.86 15.35 14.65
C GLY A 158 7.98 15.38 13.40
N ALA A 159 8.47 15.94 12.30
CA ALA A 159 7.68 16.14 11.08
C ALA A 159 7.75 14.97 10.09
N LYS A 160 8.72 14.05 10.24
CA LYS A 160 8.91 12.90 9.36
C LYS A 160 9.69 11.78 10.05
N ALA A 161 9.58 10.56 9.53
CA ALA A 161 10.53 9.50 9.81
C ALA A 161 11.74 9.61 8.87
N GLU A 162 12.94 9.38 9.40
CA GLU A 162 14.22 9.34 8.69
C GLU A 162 14.91 8.00 8.96
N CYS A 163 15.48 7.40 7.93
CA CYS A 163 16.26 6.16 8.05
C CYS A 163 17.70 6.52 8.42
N ASP A 164 18.21 5.96 9.53
CA ASP A 164 19.59 6.21 9.99
C ASP A 164 20.65 5.30 9.35
N ALA A 165 20.27 4.54 8.31
CA ALA A 165 21.17 3.65 7.62
C ALA A 165 22.43 4.40 7.17
N PRO A 166 23.63 3.87 7.44
CA PRO A 166 24.86 4.50 6.99
C PRO A 166 24.90 4.53 5.46
N PRO A 167 25.58 5.52 4.85
CA PRO A 167 25.79 5.54 3.40
C PRO A 167 26.34 4.20 2.90
N PRO A 168 25.95 3.75 1.69
CA PRO A 168 26.50 2.56 1.08
C PRO A 168 28.04 2.61 1.06
N PRO A 169 28.73 1.52 1.46
CA PRO A 169 30.16 1.45 1.29
C PRO A 169 30.46 1.40 -0.22
N SER A 170 31.24 2.36 -0.70
CA SER A 170 31.69 2.39 -2.09
C SER A 170 33.16 2.00 -2.21
N SER A 171 33.46 1.24 -3.24
CA SER A 171 34.82 0.88 -3.67
C SER A 171 34.90 0.99 -5.18
N PRO A 172 36.07 1.23 -5.78
CA PRO A 172 36.19 1.33 -7.24
C PRO A 172 35.64 0.08 -7.93
N GLU A 173 34.97 0.29 -9.07
CA GLU A 173 34.44 -0.80 -9.89
C GLU A 173 35.48 -1.86 -10.23
N VAL A 174 35.05 -3.10 -10.13
CA VAL A 174 35.69 -4.27 -10.72
C VAL A 174 34.69 -4.97 -11.61
N CYS A 175 35.18 -5.53 -12.72
CA CYS A 175 34.34 -6.25 -13.68
C CYS A 175 33.86 -7.59 -13.08
N ASP A 176 32.87 -7.54 -12.20
CA ASP A 176 32.28 -8.67 -11.47
C ASP A 176 30.74 -8.70 -11.57
N GLY A 177 30.14 -7.72 -12.26
CA GLY A 177 28.71 -7.62 -12.51
C GLY A 177 27.95 -7.03 -11.32
N ILE A 178 28.65 -6.40 -10.39
CA ILE A 178 28.14 -5.75 -9.20
C ILE A 178 28.53 -4.29 -9.25
N ASP A 179 27.56 -3.41 -8.98
CA ASP A 179 27.81 -2.00 -8.67
C ASP A 179 28.57 -1.95 -7.33
N ASN A 180 29.88 -1.73 -7.39
CA ASN A 180 30.78 -1.70 -6.23
C ASN A 180 30.93 -0.29 -5.67
N ASP A 181 30.75 0.73 -6.50
CA ASP A 181 30.91 2.14 -6.12
C ASP A 181 29.59 2.85 -5.79
N CYS A 182 28.47 2.16 -6.03
CA CYS A 182 27.11 2.55 -5.70
C CYS A 182 26.61 3.78 -6.45
N ASP A 183 27.07 4.00 -7.69
CA ASP A 183 26.62 5.09 -8.56
C ASP A 183 25.36 4.76 -9.38
N GLY A 184 24.98 3.47 -9.43
CA GLY A 184 23.79 2.96 -10.11
C GLY A 184 24.04 2.37 -11.50
N GLU A 185 25.26 2.47 -12.03
CA GLU A 185 25.71 1.70 -13.19
C GLU A 185 26.45 0.43 -12.71
N ILE A 186 26.68 -0.53 -13.61
CA ILE A 186 27.40 -1.77 -13.30
C ILE A 186 28.59 -1.86 -14.23
N ASP A 187 29.77 -2.11 -13.67
CA ASP A 187 31.01 -2.32 -14.41
C ASP A 187 31.35 -1.14 -15.38
N GLU A 188 31.18 0.12 -14.97
CA GLU A 188 31.43 1.33 -15.80
C GLU A 188 32.88 1.86 -15.76
N GLY A 189 33.80 1.07 -15.21
CA GLY A 189 35.22 1.39 -15.08
C GLY A 189 36.12 1.06 -16.28
N ASN A 190 37.42 1.37 -16.13
CA ASN A 190 38.47 0.89 -17.03
C ASN A 190 39.23 -0.25 -16.35
N PHE A 191 39.03 -1.47 -16.83
CA PHE A 191 39.51 -2.65 -16.14
C PHE A 191 40.90 -3.08 -16.60
N ALA A 192 41.62 -3.76 -15.72
CA ALA A 192 42.92 -4.32 -16.06
C ALA A 192 42.78 -5.31 -17.22
N GLY A 193 43.48 -5.01 -18.32
CA GLY A 193 43.48 -5.83 -19.52
C GLY A 193 42.42 -5.44 -20.55
N GLU A 194 41.47 -4.56 -20.22
CA GLU A 194 40.51 -4.05 -21.19
C GLU A 194 41.21 -3.31 -22.35
N GLY A 195 40.71 -3.53 -23.57
CA GLY A 195 41.28 -3.01 -24.81
C GLY A 195 42.55 -3.73 -25.29
N GLN A 196 43.11 -4.67 -24.52
CA GLN A 196 44.23 -5.48 -24.99
C GLN A 196 43.78 -6.46 -26.07
N ALA A 197 44.65 -6.67 -27.07
CA ALA A 197 44.43 -7.67 -28.10
C ALA A 197 44.38 -9.07 -27.49
N CYS A 198 43.43 -9.87 -27.95
CA CYS A 198 43.24 -11.25 -27.52
C CYS A 198 42.86 -12.13 -28.70
N SER A 199 43.00 -13.45 -28.53
CA SER A 199 42.53 -14.41 -29.54
C SER A 199 41.19 -15.00 -29.11
N THR A 200 40.17 -14.86 -29.96
CA THR A 200 38.81 -15.34 -29.69
C THR A 200 38.68 -16.86 -29.84
N GLY A 201 39.70 -17.51 -30.41
CA GLY A 201 39.65 -18.93 -30.80
C GLY A 201 38.82 -19.22 -32.04
N LYS A 202 38.22 -18.20 -32.69
CA LYS A 202 37.53 -18.33 -33.98
C LYS A 202 38.54 -18.34 -35.13
N PRO A 203 38.19 -18.94 -36.29
CA PRO A 203 39.06 -18.92 -37.46
C PRO A 203 38.97 -17.58 -38.21
N GLY A 204 39.82 -17.45 -39.23
CA GLY A 204 39.74 -16.33 -40.17
C GLY A 204 39.94 -14.96 -39.55
N VAL A 205 39.22 -13.98 -40.10
CA VAL A 205 39.27 -12.58 -39.63
C VAL A 205 38.69 -12.39 -38.24
N CYS A 206 37.86 -13.33 -37.76
CA CYS A 206 37.27 -13.28 -36.41
C CYS A 206 38.26 -13.69 -35.31
N ALA A 207 39.43 -14.23 -35.65
CA ALA A 207 40.42 -14.73 -34.69
C ALA A 207 40.95 -13.62 -33.76
N GLU A 208 41.04 -12.40 -34.27
CA GLU A 208 41.48 -11.22 -33.51
C GLU A 208 40.31 -10.59 -32.74
N GLY A 209 40.52 -10.36 -31.46
CA GLY A 209 39.58 -9.70 -30.58
C GLY A 209 40.25 -8.69 -29.65
N VAL A 210 39.44 -8.06 -28.82
CA VAL A 210 39.88 -7.24 -27.69
C VAL A 210 39.23 -7.74 -26.40
N MET A 211 39.94 -7.62 -25.30
CA MET A 211 39.37 -7.87 -23.99
C MET A 211 38.37 -6.76 -23.66
N LYS A 212 37.17 -7.11 -23.22
CA LYS A 212 36.11 -6.18 -22.81
C LYS A 212 35.40 -6.73 -21.57
N CYS A 213 34.95 -5.85 -20.68
CA CYS A 213 34.05 -6.28 -19.63
C CYS A 213 32.65 -6.55 -20.21
N THR A 214 32.18 -7.80 -20.11
CA THR A 214 30.84 -8.17 -20.54
C THR A 214 30.24 -9.20 -19.59
N GLY A 215 29.15 -8.80 -18.91
CA GLY A 215 28.43 -9.68 -17.98
C GLY A 215 29.27 -10.05 -16.76
N GLY A 216 29.91 -9.08 -16.11
CA GLY A 216 30.67 -9.28 -14.88
C GLY A 216 31.93 -10.13 -15.03
N SER A 217 32.51 -10.16 -16.23
CA SER A 217 33.80 -10.79 -16.45
C SER A 217 34.50 -10.19 -17.66
N ILE A 218 35.84 -10.14 -17.57
CA ILE A 218 36.70 -9.72 -18.66
C ILE A 218 36.75 -10.85 -19.70
N GLN A 219 36.18 -10.60 -20.88
CA GLN A 219 36.03 -11.57 -21.95
C GLN A 219 36.70 -11.08 -23.24
N CYS A 220 37.24 -12.01 -24.02
CA CYS A 220 37.76 -11.71 -25.34
C CYS A 220 36.61 -11.63 -26.35
N VAL A 221 36.30 -10.41 -26.82
CA VAL A 221 35.25 -10.17 -27.81
C VAL A 221 35.85 -9.94 -29.19
N GLN A 222 35.21 -10.47 -30.22
CA GLN A 222 35.68 -10.34 -31.61
C GLN A 222 35.61 -8.89 -32.10
N ASN A 223 36.66 -8.42 -32.76
CA ASN A 223 36.69 -7.08 -33.39
C ASN A 223 35.87 -7.06 -34.68
N ILE A 224 35.91 -8.18 -35.41
CA ILE A 224 35.22 -8.39 -36.67
C ILE A 224 34.16 -9.47 -36.43
N LYS A 225 32.91 -9.17 -36.77
CA LYS A 225 31.84 -10.17 -36.78
C LYS A 225 31.87 -10.93 -38.10
N GLU A 226 31.42 -12.17 -38.05
CA GLU A 226 31.22 -12.99 -39.23
C GLU A 226 30.39 -12.23 -40.29
N SER A 227 30.85 -12.30 -41.54
CA SER A 227 30.22 -11.65 -42.67
C SER A 227 30.27 -12.57 -43.88
N PRO A 228 29.37 -12.43 -44.88
CA PRO A 228 29.42 -13.30 -46.04
C PRO A 228 30.73 -13.15 -46.83
N GLU A 229 31.21 -14.25 -47.39
CA GLU A 229 32.49 -14.37 -48.10
C GLU A 229 32.66 -13.41 -49.28
N VAL A 230 33.77 -12.66 -49.27
CA VAL A 230 34.13 -11.68 -50.32
C VAL A 230 35.38 -12.10 -51.10
N CYS A 231 35.60 -13.40 -51.29
CA CYS A 231 36.63 -13.99 -52.18
C CYS A 231 37.98 -13.25 -52.16
N ASN A 232 38.41 -12.79 -50.98
CA ASN A 232 39.53 -11.87 -50.82
C ASN A 232 40.78 -12.58 -50.28
N GLY A 233 40.74 -13.91 -50.22
CA GLY A 233 41.79 -14.76 -49.65
C GLY A 233 41.77 -14.80 -48.12
N LYS A 234 40.68 -14.33 -47.50
CA LYS A 234 40.42 -14.43 -46.05
C LYS A 234 39.12 -15.17 -45.84
N ASP A 235 39.03 -15.84 -44.70
CA ASP A 235 37.81 -16.46 -44.17
C ASP A 235 37.04 -15.34 -43.42
N ASP A 236 36.09 -14.73 -44.14
CA ASP A 236 35.25 -13.59 -43.73
C ASP A 236 34.03 -14.05 -42.91
N ASP A 237 33.52 -15.25 -43.16
CA ASP A 237 32.36 -15.84 -42.45
C ASP A 237 32.78 -16.69 -41.24
N CYS A 238 34.09 -16.88 -41.07
CA CYS A 238 34.73 -17.52 -39.94
C CYS A 238 34.29 -18.98 -39.76
N ASN A 239 34.13 -19.70 -40.87
CA ASN A 239 33.73 -21.11 -40.90
C ASN A 239 34.90 -22.11 -41.06
N ASN A 240 36.15 -21.61 -41.08
CA ASN A 240 37.39 -22.37 -41.27
C ASN A 240 37.61 -22.86 -42.72
N GLN A 241 36.94 -22.25 -43.69
CA GLN A 241 37.18 -22.41 -45.11
C GLN A 241 37.45 -21.03 -45.70
N VAL A 242 38.45 -20.94 -46.58
CA VAL A 242 38.80 -19.67 -47.22
C VAL A 242 38.06 -19.59 -48.54
N ASP A 243 37.34 -18.47 -48.75
CA ASP A 243 36.61 -18.15 -49.98
C ASP A 243 35.57 -19.22 -50.42
N ASP A 244 34.88 -19.87 -49.47
CA ASP A 244 33.73 -20.72 -49.80
C ASP A 244 32.45 -19.88 -50.01
N ASN A 245 31.46 -20.36 -50.76
CA ASN A 245 30.18 -19.66 -50.93
C ASN A 245 30.27 -18.15 -51.32
N CYS A 246 31.31 -17.81 -52.06
CA CYS A 246 31.63 -16.50 -52.62
C CYS A 246 30.41 -15.68 -53.10
N LEU A 247 30.27 -14.45 -52.61
CA LEU A 247 29.30 -13.51 -53.13
C LEU A 247 29.61 -13.11 -54.59
N SER A 248 28.57 -12.88 -55.38
CA SER A 248 28.74 -12.30 -56.71
C SER A 248 29.36 -10.90 -56.60
N PRO A 249 30.06 -10.40 -57.64
CA PRO A 249 30.66 -9.06 -57.62
C PRO A 249 29.67 -7.94 -57.28
N GLU A 250 28.40 -8.10 -57.68
CA GLU A 250 27.30 -7.17 -57.38
C GLU A 250 26.86 -7.24 -55.92
N ALA A 251 26.88 -8.44 -55.31
CA ALA A 251 26.53 -8.67 -53.92
C ALA A 251 27.63 -8.23 -52.95
N ALA A 252 28.90 -8.52 -53.26
CA ALA A 252 30.07 -8.05 -52.51
C ALA A 252 30.13 -6.50 -52.43
N ALA A 253 29.82 -5.83 -53.55
CA ALA A 253 29.77 -4.37 -53.60
C ALA A 253 28.67 -3.74 -52.73
N LYS A 254 27.60 -4.49 -52.40
CA LYS A 254 26.53 -4.07 -51.49
C LYS A 254 26.90 -4.28 -50.03
N VAL A 255 27.54 -5.40 -49.69
CA VAL A 255 28.02 -5.69 -48.32
C VAL A 255 29.04 -4.66 -47.87
N GLY A 256 29.98 -4.28 -48.73
CA GLY A 256 30.97 -3.24 -48.42
C GLY A 256 30.38 -1.83 -48.17
N ARG A 257 29.10 -1.58 -48.49
CA ARG A 257 28.39 -0.31 -48.26
C ARG A 257 27.38 -0.37 -47.12
N GLY A 258 27.25 -1.50 -46.42
CA GLY A 258 26.25 -1.70 -45.36
C GLY A 258 24.81 -1.84 -45.86
N GLU A 259 24.60 -2.11 -47.15
CA GLU A 259 23.27 -2.37 -47.69
C GLU A 259 22.86 -3.83 -47.43
N LYS A 260 21.64 -4.02 -46.92
CA LYS A 260 21.09 -5.34 -46.59
C LYS A 260 21.01 -6.20 -47.86
N LEU A 261 21.69 -7.35 -47.86
CA LEU A 261 21.55 -8.36 -48.91
C LEU A 261 20.10 -8.87 -48.92
N GLU A 262 19.29 -8.38 -49.87
CA GLU A 262 18.03 -9.03 -50.19
C GLU A 262 18.36 -10.37 -50.86
N VAL A 263 18.14 -11.47 -50.14
CA VAL A 263 18.21 -12.83 -50.69
C VAL A 263 17.07 -12.97 -51.70
N GLY A 264 17.36 -12.58 -52.94
CA GLY A 264 16.49 -12.78 -54.09
C GLY A 264 16.43 -14.26 -54.42
N ASN A 265 15.38 -14.92 -53.96
CA ASN A 265 15.09 -16.32 -54.23
C ASN A 265 14.65 -16.45 -55.71
N ASN A 266 15.60 -16.56 -56.64
CA ASN A 266 15.28 -16.80 -58.04
C ASN A 266 15.12 -18.30 -58.31
N LYS A 267 13.87 -18.67 -58.56
CA LYS A 267 13.41 -19.93 -59.15
C LYS A 267 13.89 -20.08 -60.59
#